data_AF-A0A8X7WLR5-F1
#
_entry.id   AF-A0A8X7WLR5-F1
#
_cell.length_a   1.000
_cell.length_b   1.000
_cell.length_c   1.000
_cell.angle_alpha   90.00
_cell.angle_beta   90.00
_cell.angle_gamma   90.00
#
_symmetry.space_group_name_H-M   'P 1'
#
loop_
_entity.id
_entity.type
_entity.pdbx_description
1 polymer ?
#
loop_
_entity_poly.entity_id
_entity_poly.type
_entity_poly.pdbx_seq_one_letter_code
_entity_poly.pdbx_strand_id
1 'polypeptide(L)'
;MDYPIFTKKGNHSWRRVSEGVCYMQMVYEHTSQNLYVIRYCNPIEVWSFSGDDPQQIFENYPPDGRYFFWDFLPDRSKDKELYLKEYVASSLYIAVSTVSGQVLKVVNLLQKSKKWLFRVYKMNPVELTWEVVDSLGDEALILDMGITVVAKADIPGIKRNSIYFSGLDSGRNNPDHIFVFDLTTHEVELSPQCVLSSVHLSDARWFFPGLDV
;
A
#
# COMPACT_ATOMS: atom_id res chain seq x y z
N MET A 1 15.15 7.65 11.03
CA MET A 1 14.40 8.83 10.52
C MET A 1 14.60 8.82 9.04
N ASP A 2 13.57 8.43 8.31
CA ASP A 2 13.61 8.32 6.85
C ASP A 2 13.13 9.65 6.26
N TYR A 3 13.69 10.04 5.10
CA TYR A 3 13.32 11.27 4.41
C TYR A 3 13.16 10.99 2.92
N PRO A 4 12.11 11.50 2.26
CA PRO A 4 12.02 11.51 0.81
C PRO A 4 13.12 12.41 0.26
N ILE A 5 14.01 11.81 -0.51
CA ILE A 5 15.02 12.51 -1.28
C ILE A 5 14.71 12.35 -2.77
N PHE A 6 14.97 13.39 -3.53
CA PHE A 6 14.80 13.37 -4.98
C PHE A 6 16.01 14.00 -5.67
N THR A 7 16.21 13.59 -6.91
CA THR A 7 17.11 14.25 -7.86
C THR A 7 16.42 14.30 -9.21
N LYS A 8 16.82 15.27 -10.04
CA LYS A 8 16.32 15.40 -11.41
C LYS A 8 17.39 14.97 -12.39
N LYS A 9 16.96 14.50 -13.56
CA LYS A 9 17.87 14.24 -14.68
C LYS A 9 18.67 15.50 -15.00
N GLY A 10 20.00 15.38 -15.02
CA GLY A 10 20.91 16.52 -15.22
C GLY A 10 21.31 17.26 -13.95
N ASN A 11 20.69 16.98 -12.79
CA ASN A 11 21.15 17.47 -11.50
C ASN A 11 22.08 16.45 -10.82
N HIS A 12 23.16 16.94 -10.23
CA HIS A 12 24.14 16.13 -9.51
C HIS A 12 23.98 16.20 -7.98
N SER A 13 22.88 16.77 -7.48
CA SER A 13 22.62 16.94 -6.05
C SER A 13 21.29 16.33 -5.63
N TRP A 14 21.29 15.69 -4.47
CA TRP A 14 20.10 15.17 -3.80
C TRP A 14 19.44 16.29 -3.00
N ARG A 15 18.12 16.41 -3.12
CA ARG A 15 17.31 17.39 -2.40
C ARG A 15 16.26 16.68 -1.58
N ARG A 16 15.89 17.25 -0.42
CA ARG A 16 14.78 16.75 0.39
C ARG A 16 13.46 17.27 -0.17
N VAL A 17 12.44 16.41 -0.22
CA VAL A 17 11.10 16.81 -0.66
C VAL A 17 10.40 17.63 0.43
N SER A 18 10.56 17.22 1.70
CA SER A 18 10.09 18.03 2.84
C SER A 18 10.89 17.74 4.12
N GLU A 19 10.77 18.63 5.11
CA GLU A 19 11.39 18.50 6.44
C GLU A 19 10.62 17.57 7.39
N GLY A 20 9.55 16.93 6.90
CA GLY A 20 8.76 15.98 7.66
C GLY A 20 9.57 14.84 8.25
N VAL A 21 9.19 14.41 9.45
CA VAL A 21 9.71 13.19 10.09
C VAL A 21 8.66 12.07 10.00
N CYS A 22 9.12 10.81 10.04
CA CYS A 22 8.29 9.60 10.20
C CYS A 22 7.40 9.22 9.01
N TYR A 23 8.01 9.06 7.83
CA TYR A 23 7.35 8.45 6.67
C TYR A 23 7.20 6.93 6.86
N MET A 24 5.99 6.43 6.66
CA MET A 24 5.65 5.01 6.73
C MET A 24 5.72 4.36 5.34
N GLN A 25 5.19 5.05 4.32
CA GLN A 25 5.16 4.53 2.97
C GLN A 25 5.24 5.66 1.94
N MET A 26 5.88 5.38 0.81
CA MET A 26 5.96 6.26 -0.35
C MET A 26 5.68 5.43 -1.60
N VAL A 27 4.80 5.94 -2.47
CA VAL A 27 4.46 5.30 -3.75
C VAL A 27 4.47 6.37 -4.83
N TYR A 28 5.20 6.11 -5.91
CA TYR A 28 5.29 7.03 -7.03
C TYR A 28 4.45 6.52 -8.21
N GLU A 29 3.52 7.34 -8.70
CA GLU A 29 2.74 7.09 -9.90
C GLU A 29 3.41 7.84 -11.07
N HIS A 30 3.91 7.08 -12.04
CA HIS A 30 4.80 7.59 -13.07
C HIS A 30 4.09 8.39 -14.17
N THR A 31 2.81 8.12 -14.43
CA THR A 31 2.03 8.75 -15.51
C THR A 31 1.72 10.21 -15.18
N SER A 32 1.22 10.45 -13.96
CA SER A 32 0.91 11.76 -13.40
C SER A 32 2.09 12.39 -12.67
N GLN A 33 3.20 11.65 -12.53
CA GLN A 33 4.40 12.07 -11.83
C GLN A 33 4.13 12.52 -10.39
N ASN A 34 3.24 11.79 -9.70
CA ASN A 34 2.82 12.11 -8.35
C ASN A 34 3.42 11.12 -7.34
N LEU A 35 3.96 11.66 -6.26
CA LEU A 35 4.42 10.90 -5.11
C LEU A 35 3.36 10.95 -4.01
N TYR A 36 2.83 9.80 -3.66
CA TYR A 36 1.92 9.59 -2.54
C TYR A 36 2.71 9.21 -1.31
N VAL A 37 2.44 9.89 -0.20
CA VAL A 37 3.25 9.78 1.01
C VAL A 37 2.35 9.59 2.23
N ILE A 38 2.62 8.55 3.00
CA ILE A 38 1.96 8.28 4.29
C ILE A 38 2.95 8.61 5.41
N ARG A 39 2.51 9.40 6.38
CA ARG A 39 3.25 9.66 7.63
C ARG A 39 2.51 9.07 8.83
N TYR A 40 3.24 8.88 9.92
CA TYR A 40 2.65 8.41 11.18
C TYR A 40 1.55 9.37 11.65
N CYS A 41 0.32 8.86 11.82
CA CYS A 41 -0.86 9.61 12.30
C CYS A 41 -1.36 10.78 11.44
N ASN A 42 -0.77 11.04 10.27
CA ASN A 42 -1.19 12.12 9.38
C ASN A 42 -1.89 11.58 8.13
N PRO A 43 -2.73 12.40 7.47
CA PRO A 43 -3.35 12.01 6.21
C PRO A 43 -2.32 11.83 5.09
N ILE A 44 -2.76 11.22 4.00
CA ILE A 44 -1.96 11.01 2.80
C ILE A 44 -1.63 12.37 2.19
N GLU A 45 -0.34 12.60 1.94
CA GLU A 45 0.15 13.76 1.21
C GLU A 45 0.42 13.37 -0.24
N VAL A 46 0.13 14.29 -1.16
CA VAL A 46 0.43 14.11 -2.58
C VAL A 46 1.33 15.23 -3.07
N TRP A 47 2.47 14.83 -3.63
CA TRP A 47 3.49 15.73 -4.17
C TRP A 47 3.57 15.53 -5.68
N SER A 48 3.36 16.59 -6.44
CA SER A 48 3.54 16.59 -7.87
C SER A 48 5.00 16.90 -8.24
N PHE A 49 5.57 16.09 -9.12
CA PHE A 49 6.93 16.24 -9.66
C PHE A 49 6.94 16.72 -11.12
N SER A 50 5.78 17.14 -11.66
CA SER A 50 5.66 17.58 -13.06
C SER A 50 6.34 18.92 -13.35
N GLY A 51 6.56 19.76 -12.32
CA GLY A 51 7.23 21.05 -12.42
C GLY A 51 8.70 21.01 -11.99
N ASP A 52 9.39 22.16 -12.00
CA ASP A 52 10.83 22.28 -11.67
C ASP A 52 11.19 21.86 -10.25
N ASP A 53 10.34 22.21 -9.29
CA ASP A 53 10.45 21.76 -7.91
C ASP A 53 9.19 20.98 -7.51
N PRO A 54 9.30 19.98 -6.62
CA PRO A 54 8.14 19.23 -6.15
C PRO A 54 7.16 20.16 -5.45
N GLN A 55 5.89 20.07 -5.82
CA GLN A 55 4.82 20.85 -5.21
C GLN A 55 3.85 19.94 -4.50
N GLN A 56 3.59 20.22 -3.22
CA GLN A 56 2.50 19.56 -2.52
C GLN A 56 1.18 20.04 -3.13
N ILE A 57 0.46 19.14 -3.79
CA ILE A 57 -0.81 19.47 -4.44
C ILE A 57 -2.01 19.18 -3.55
N PHE A 58 -1.85 18.28 -2.57
CA PHE A 58 -2.89 17.99 -1.59
C PHE A 58 -2.32 17.69 -0.20
N GLU A 59 -2.93 18.32 0.80
CA GLU A 59 -2.82 18.00 2.21
C GLU A 59 -4.23 17.62 2.68
N ASN A 60 -4.39 16.48 3.37
CA ASN A 60 -5.70 15.95 3.75
C ASN A 60 -6.54 15.38 2.58
N TYR A 61 -5.98 14.47 1.78
CA TYR A 61 -6.81 13.52 1.03
C TYR A 61 -7.84 12.93 2.02
N PRO A 62 -9.15 12.97 1.68
CA PRO A 62 -10.27 13.27 2.58
C PRO A 62 -10.15 12.67 4.01
N PRO A 63 -10.57 13.43 5.04
CA PRO A 63 -10.24 13.23 6.46
C PRO A 63 -10.83 11.98 7.12
N ASP A 64 -11.43 11.05 6.39
CA ASP A 64 -11.81 9.73 6.90
C ASP A 64 -10.61 8.75 6.95
N GLY A 65 -9.40 9.31 7.01
CA GLY A 65 -8.13 8.61 7.20
C GLY A 65 -7.97 7.94 8.57
N ARG A 66 -8.95 8.04 9.46
CA ARG A 66 -9.04 7.14 10.62
C ARG A 66 -9.75 5.87 10.19
N TYR A 67 -8.98 4.92 9.68
CA TYR A 67 -9.42 3.53 9.71
C TYR A 67 -9.64 3.18 11.17
N PHE A 68 -10.89 2.96 11.53
CA PHE A 68 -11.18 2.44 12.85
C PHE A 68 -11.33 0.94 12.71
N PHE A 69 -10.90 0.17 13.70
CA PHE A 69 -11.23 -1.26 13.74
C PHE A 69 -12.74 -1.52 13.61
N TRP A 70 -13.59 -0.51 13.90
CA TRP A 70 -15.03 -0.45 13.62
C TRP A 70 -15.39 -0.75 12.17
N ASP A 71 -14.51 -0.45 11.22
CA ASP A 71 -14.72 -0.69 9.80
C ASP A 71 -14.77 -2.19 9.51
N PHE A 72 -14.03 -3.01 10.25
CA PHE A 72 -14.02 -4.47 10.11
C PHE A 72 -15.16 -5.19 10.85
N LEU A 73 -16.06 -4.47 11.52
CA LEU A 73 -17.19 -5.07 12.22
C LEU A 73 -18.37 -5.35 11.28
N PRO A 74 -18.87 -6.60 11.20
CA PRO A 74 -20.06 -6.92 10.42
C PRO A 74 -21.37 -6.39 11.02
N ASP A 75 -21.40 -6.03 12.32
CA ASP A 75 -22.54 -5.38 12.97
C ASP A 75 -22.08 -4.59 14.21
N ARG A 76 -22.36 -3.28 14.27
CA ARG A 76 -21.70 -2.31 15.18
C ARG A 76 -22.15 -2.36 16.65
N SER A 77 -22.95 -3.34 17.07
CA SER A 77 -23.47 -3.38 18.46
C SER A 77 -23.12 -4.61 19.30
N LYS A 78 -23.02 -5.82 18.73
CA LYS A 78 -22.90 -7.05 19.53
C LYS A 78 -21.48 -7.58 19.71
N ASP A 79 -20.61 -7.42 18.71
CA ASP A 79 -19.28 -8.05 18.71
C ASP A 79 -18.13 -7.09 19.01
N LYS A 80 -18.44 -5.82 19.26
CA LYS A 80 -17.48 -4.74 19.55
C LYS A 80 -16.43 -5.14 20.60
N GLU A 81 -16.87 -5.75 21.70
CA GLU A 81 -15.96 -6.16 22.78
C GLU A 81 -15.07 -7.34 22.38
N LEU A 82 -15.60 -8.30 21.63
CA LEU A 82 -14.84 -9.46 21.14
C LEU A 82 -13.77 -9.04 20.13
N TYR A 83 -14.12 -8.17 19.18
CA TYR A 83 -13.16 -7.65 18.22
C TYR A 83 -12.07 -6.80 18.88
N LEU A 84 -12.41 -5.99 19.89
CA LEU A 84 -11.41 -5.26 20.69
C LEU A 84 -10.48 -6.21 21.45
N LYS A 85 -11.01 -7.31 21.99
CA LYS A 85 -10.20 -8.34 22.65
C LYS A 85 -9.26 -9.04 21.68
N GLU A 86 -9.69 -9.25 20.44
CA GLU A 86 -8.89 -9.86 19.39
C GLU A 86 -7.92 -8.89 18.71
N TYR A 87 -8.10 -7.57 18.81
CA TYR A 87 -7.22 -6.59 18.17
C TYR A 87 -5.76 -6.72 18.64
N VAL A 88 -4.83 -6.82 17.68
CA VAL A 88 -3.38 -6.77 17.93
C VAL A 88 -2.80 -5.49 17.35
N ALA A 89 -2.96 -5.30 16.04
CA ALA A 89 -2.37 -4.19 15.32
C ALA A 89 -3.16 -3.90 14.05
N SER A 90 -2.95 -2.70 13.51
CA SER A 90 -3.47 -2.30 12.20
C SER A 90 -2.46 -1.42 11.49
N SER A 91 -2.42 -1.55 10.17
CA SER A 91 -1.54 -0.76 9.31
C SER A 91 -2.31 -0.19 8.13
N LEU A 92 -1.87 0.98 7.68
CA LEU A 92 -2.38 1.65 6.50
C LEU A 92 -1.31 1.65 5.42
N TYR A 93 -1.72 1.27 4.22
CA TYR A 93 -0.89 1.27 3.04
C TYR A 93 -1.58 2.07 1.92
N ILE A 94 -0.77 2.54 0.99
CA ILE A 94 -1.14 3.09 -0.29
C ILE A 94 -0.53 2.21 -1.36
N ALA A 95 -1.27 2.04 -2.43
CA ALA A 95 -0.80 1.39 -3.63
C ALA A 95 -1.30 2.12 -4.87
N VAL A 96 -0.65 1.84 -5.98
CA VAL A 96 -1.01 2.35 -7.29
C VAL A 96 -1.21 1.18 -8.23
N SER A 97 -2.34 1.16 -8.94
CA SER A 97 -2.54 0.18 -9.98
C SER A 97 -1.59 0.45 -11.13
N THR A 98 -0.74 -0.51 -11.48
CA THR A 98 0.17 -0.37 -12.63
C THR A 98 -0.56 -0.43 -13.96
N VAL A 99 -1.80 -0.93 -13.96
CA VAL A 99 -2.64 -1.06 -15.15
C VAL A 99 -3.46 0.20 -15.39
N SER A 100 -4.13 0.70 -14.36
CA SER A 100 -5.11 1.80 -14.48
C SER A 100 -4.60 3.14 -13.96
N GLY A 101 -3.45 3.17 -13.26
CA GLY A 101 -2.99 4.34 -12.52
C GLY A 101 -3.84 4.66 -11.28
N GLN A 102 -4.84 3.83 -10.97
CA GLN A 102 -5.77 4.04 -9.87
C GLN A 102 -5.04 3.96 -8.52
N VAL A 103 -5.27 4.96 -7.67
CA VAL A 103 -4.71 4.97 -6.31
C VAL A 103 -5.61 4.16 -5.39
N LEU A 104 -4.98 3.25 -4.65
CA LEU A 104 -5.61 2.38 -3.68
C LEU A 104 -5.13 2.74 -2.27
N LYS A 105 -6.07 2.73 -1.32
CA LYS A 105 -5.80 2.75 0.12
C LYS A 105 -6.12 1.37 0.67
N VAL A 106 -5.19 0.78 1.42
CA VAL A 106 -5.32 -0.58 1.92
C VAL A 106 -5.12 -0.60 3.42
N VAL A 107 -6.12 -1.07 4.14
CA VAL A 107 -6.08 -1.20 5.59
C VAL A 107 -5.90 -2.67 5.93
N ASN A 108 -4.92 -2.97 6.77
CA ASN A 108 -4.71 -4.28 7.36
C ASN A 108 -5.08 -4.26 8.84
N LEU A 109 -5.68 -5.35 9.33
CA LEU A 109 -5.92 -5.62 10.74
C LEU A 109 -5.40 -7.02 11.08
N LEU A 110 -4.61 -7.13 12.15
CA LEU A 110 -4.19 -8.41 12.72
C LEU A 110 -4.95 -8.69 14.02
N GLN A 111 -5.47 -9.91 14.13
CA GLN A 111 -6.14 -10.43 15.32
C GLN A 111 -5.23 -11.40 16.11
N LYS A 112 -5.53 -11.59 17.40
CA LYS A 112 -4.79 -12.50 18.31
C LYS A 112 -4.85 -13.95 17.85
N SER A 113 -5.97 -14.34 17.25
CA SER A 113 -6.16 -15.59 16.51
C SER A 113 -5.26 -15.75 15.27
N LYS A 114 -4.33 -14.80 15.01
CA LYS A 114 -3.46 -14.74 13.83
C LYS A 114 -4.23 -14.64 12.52
N LYS A 115 -5.45 -14.10 12.58
CA LYS A 115 -6.24 -13.78 11.40
C LYS A 115 -5.88 -12.38 10.89
N TRP A 116 -5.54 -12.27 9.61
CA TRP A 116 -5.42 -10.99 8.93
C TRP A 116 -6.73 -10.65 8.24
N LEU A 117 -7.14 -9.39 8.35
CA LEU A 117 -8.23 -8.83 7.58
C LEU A 117 -7.69 -7.68 6.73
N PHE A 118 -8.22 -7.57 5.52
CA PHE A 118 -7.90 -6.49 4.61
C PHE A 118 -9.16 -5.76 4.17
N ARG A 119 -9.03 -4.46 3.96
CA ARG A 119 -10.01 -3.67 3.24
C ARG A 119 -9.30 -2.76 2.25
N VAL A 120 -9.73 -2.84 1.00
CA VAL A 120 -9.20 -2.05 -0.10
C VAL A 120 -10.19 -0.96 -0.43
N TYR A 121 -9.67 0.23 -0.70
CA TYR A 121 -10.43 1.38 -1.17
C TYR A 121 -9.78 1.93 -2.42
N LYS A 122 -10.59 2.39 -3.37
CA LYS A 122 -10.13 3.17 -4.52
C LYS A 122 -10.47 4.64 -4.31
N MET A 123 -9.60 5.54 -4.78
CA MET A 123 -9.88 6.97 -4.74
C MET A 123 -10.80 7.39 -5.88
N ASN A 124 -11.87 8.11 -5.60
CA ASN A 124 -12.57 8.90 -6.60
C ASN A 124 -11.87 10.27 -6.74
N PRO A 125 -11.17 10.54 -7.87
CA PRO A 125 -10.38 11.76 -8.02
C PRO A 125 -11.26 13.01 -8.21
N VAL A 126 -12.53 12.85 -8.58
CA VAL A 126 -13.46 13.97 -8.83
C VAL A 126 -14.14 14.38 -7.53
N GLU A 127 -14.71 13.41 -6.82
CA GLU A 127 -15.43 13.67 -5.55
C GLU A 127 -14.49 13.80 -4.36
N LEU A 128 -13.22 13.43 -4.55
CA LEU A 128 -12.23 13.32 -3.50
C LEU A 128 -12.72 12.44 -2.34
N THR A 129 -13.22 11.24 -2.66
CA THR A 129 -13.76 10.25 -1.70
C THR A 129 -13.09 8.89 -1.86
N TRP A 130 -13.14 8.06 -0.80
CA TRP A 130 -12.66 6.68 -0.83
C TRP A 130 -13.83 5.70 -0.93
N GLU A 131 -13.86 4.90 -1.98
CA GLU A 131 -14.87 3.86 -2.19
C GLU A 131 -14.30 2.49 -1.85
N VAL A 132 -15.02 1.68 -1.07
CA VAL A 132 -14.62 0.28 -0.79
C VAL A 132 -14.64 -0.52 -2.08
N VAL A 133 -13.64 -1.39 -2.24
CA VAL A 133 -13.53 -2.30 -3.37
C VAL A 133 -13.37 -3.72 -2.86
N ASP A 134 -14.26 -4.60 -3.30
CA ASP A 134 -14.26 -6.01 -2.92
C ASP A 134 -13.41 -6.88 -3.87
N SER A 135 -12.97 -6.34 -5.01
CA SER A 135 -12.16 -7.07 -5.97
C SER A 135 -11.15 -6.22 -6.73
N LEU A 136 -9.93 -6.75 -6.91
CA LEU A 136 -8.90 -6.23 -7.81
C LEU A 136 -9.02 -6.79 -9.24
N GLY A 137 -10.06 -7.58 -9.52
CA GLY A 137 -10.23 -8.23 -10.82
C GLY A 137 -9.10 -9.20 -11.14
N ASP A 138 -8.45 -9.00 -12.29
CA ASP A 138 -7.30 -9.81 -12.74
C ASP A 138 -5.96 -9.28 -12.21
N GLU A 139 -5.96 -8.32 -11.28
CA GLU A 139 -4.75 -7.81 -10.65
C GLU A 139 -4.47 -8.50 -9.30
N ALA A 140 -3.21 -8.49 -8.90
CA ALA A 140 -2.75 -8.83 -7.55
C ALA A 140 -1.98 -7.65 -6.96
N LEU A 141 -2.17 -7.37 -5.68
CA LEU A 141 -1.49 -6.29 -4.97
C LEU A 141 -0.23 -6.81 -4.29
N ILE A 142 0.92 -6.21 -4.58
CA ILE A 142 2.16 -6.39 -3.81
C ILE A 142 2.21 -5.26 -2.78
N LEU A 143 1.70 -5.52 -1.57
CA LEU A 143 1.39 -4.51 -0.57
C LEU A 143 2.61 -3.70 -0.15
N ASP A 144 3.72 -4.38 0.13
CA ASP A 144 4.95 -3.75 0.63
C ASP A 144 5.57 -2.81 -0.42
N MET A 145 5.41 -3.16 -1.70
CA MET A 145 5.83 -2.31 -2.81
C MET A 145 4.84 -1.16 -3.08
N GLY A 146 3.56 -1.33 -2.72
CA GLY A 146 2.51 -0.36 -3.03
C GLY A 146 2.16 -0.35 -4.52
N ILE A 147 2.20 -1.50 -5.19
CA ILE A 147 1.84 -1.62 -6.62
C ILE A 147 0.96 -2.83 -6.85
N THR A 148 0.12 -2.76 -7.88
CA THR A 148 -0.52 -3.97 -8.42
C THR A 148 0.28 -4.54 -9.59
N VAL A 149 0.04 -5.81 -9.91
CA VAL A 149 0.54 -6.49 -11.10
C VAL A 149 -0.58 -7.30 -11.73
N VAL A 150 -0.57 -7.44 -13.05
CA VAL A 150 -1.57 -8.27 -13.75
C VAL A 150 -1.25 -9.74 -13.47
N ALA A 151 -2.19 -10.43 -12.83
CA ALA A 151 -2.15 -11.87 -12.64
C ALA A 151 -2.70 -12.55 -13.90
N LYS A 152 -1.90 -12.54 -14.97
CA LYS A 152 -2.29 -13.21 -16.21
C LYS A 152 -2.27 -14.73 -16.01
N ALA A 153 -3.21 -15.43 -16.64
CA ALA A 153 -3.33 -16.89 -16.56
C ALA A 153 -2.07 -17.64 -17.07
N ASP A 154 -1.24 -16.98 -17.87
CA ASP A 154 0.00 -17.52 -18.45
C ASP A 154 1.26 -17.23 -17.62
N ILE A 155 1.19 -16.38 -16.58
CA ILE A 155 2.29 -16.12 -15.66
C ILE A 155 2.12 -17.03 -14.43
N PRO A 156 2.89 -18.13 -14.31
CA PRO A 156 2.73 -19.04 -13.19
C PRO A 156 3.11 -18.34 -11.88
N GLY A 157 2.23 -18.43 -10.88
CA GLY A 157 2.57 -18.09 -9.49
C GLY A 157 1.90 -16.85 -8.90
N ILE A 158 1.34 -15.95 -9.72
CA ILE A 158 0.60 -14.79 -9.19
C ILE A 158 -0.90 -15.09 -9.23
N LYS A 159 -1.51 -15.09 -8.05
CA LYS A 159 -2.95 -15.32 -7.88
C LYS A 159 -3.71 -14.02 -8.10
N ARG A 160 -4.68 -14.01 -9.03
CA ARG A 160 -5.56 -12.85 -9.22
C ARG A 160 -6.40 -12.55 -7.99
N ASN A 161 -6.89 -11.32 -7.87
CA ASN A 161 -7.73 -10.88 -6.78
C ASN A 161 -7.13 -11.18 -5.39
N SER A 162 -5.83 -10.96 -5.23
CA SER A 162 -5.12 -11.29 -4.00
C SER A 162 -4.13 -10.19 -3.57
N ILE A 163 -3.73 -10.23 -2.30
CA ILE A 163 -2.79 -9.31 -1.69
C ILE A 163 -1.59 -10.11 -1.16
N TYR A 164 -0.41 -9.82 -1.70
CA TYR A 164 0.88 -10.33 -1.24
C TYR A 164 1.48 -9.37 -0.24
N PHE A 165 1.86 -9.87 0.95
CA PHE A 165 2.42 -9.03 2.01
C PHE A 165 3.41 -9.80 2.88
N SER A 166 4.40 -9.09 3.41
CA SER A 166 5.19 -9.56 4.54
C SER A 166 4.38 -9.33 5.83
N GLY A 167 4.27 -10.35 6.67
CA GLY A 167 3.57 -10.23 7.95
C GLY A 167 4.20 -9.15 8.84
N LEU A 168 3.39 -8.56 9.73
CA LEU A 168 3.74 -7.42 10.60
C LEU A 168 5.04 -7.60 11.41
N ASP A 169 5.43 -8.85 11.70
CA ASP A 169 6.68 -9.19 12.43
C ASP A 169 7.67 -10.04 11.61
N SER A 170 7.28 -10.49 10.41
CA SER A 170 8.06 -11.47 9.64
C SER A 170 8.98 -10.85 8.61
N GLY A 171 8.64 -9.70 8.01
CA GLY A 171 9.48 -9.07 6.97
C GLY A 171 10.92 -8.78 7.41
N ARG A 172 11.13 -8.44 8.69
CA ARG A 172 12.48 -8.20 9.25
C ARG A 172 13.23 -9.46 9.69
N ASN A 173 12.51 -10.50 10.11
CA ASN A 173 13.11 -11.68 10.76
C ASN A 173 13.15 -12.91 9.84
N ASN A 174 12.28 -12.97 8.84
CA ASN A 174 12.22 -14.01 7.83
C ASN A 174 11.65 -13.44 6.51
N PRO A 175 12.53 -12.88 5.64
CA PRO A 175 12.12 -12.24 4.39
C PRO A 175 11.46 -13.22 3.38
N ASP A 176 11.58 -14.53 3.61
CA ASP A 176 10.97 -15.57 2.76
C ASP A 176 9.51 -15.86 3.15
N HIS A 177 9.01 -15.28 4.25
CA HIS A 177 7.61 -15.40 4.67
C HIS A 177 6.73 -14.34 4.01
N ILE A 178 6.36 -14.63 2.76
CA ILE A 178 5.34 -13.90 2.00
C ILE A 178 4.00 -14.61 2.19
N PHE A 179 3.00 -13.86 2.62
CA PHE A 179 1.62 -14.31 2.74
C PHE A 179 0.79 -13.82 1.57
N VAL A 180 -0.20 -14.62 1.17
CA VAL A 180 -1.18 -14.29 0.13
C VAL A 180 -2.55 -14.28 0.76
N PHE A 181 -3.21 -13.12 0.77
CA PHE A 181 -4.61 -12.98 1.15
C PHE A 181 -5.48 -12.99 -0.11
N ASP A 182 -6.44 -13.90 -0.19
CA ASP A 182 -7.41 -13.96 -1.29
C ASP A 182 -8.61 -13.08 -0.97
N LEU A 183 -8.87 -12.04 -1.78
CA LEU A 183 -10.00 -11.12 -1.58
C LEU A 183 -11.36 -11.78 -1.85
N THR A 184 -11.39 -12.93 -2.51
CA THR A 184 -12.63 -13.68 -2.79
C THR A 184 -13.03 -14.55 -1.60
N THR A 185 -12.07 -15.28 -1.03
CA THR A 185 -12.33 -16.25 0.04
C THR A 185 -12.06 -15.68 1.43
N HIS A 186 -11.32 -14.57 1.51
CA HIS A 186 -10.82 -13.95 2.75
C HIS A 186 -9.90 -14.87 3.56
N GLU A 187 -9.23 -15.81 2.88
CA GLU A 187 -8.27 -16.74 3.47
C GLU A 187 -6.83 -16.28 3.21
N VAL A 188 -5.94 -16.65 4.14
CA VAL A 188 -4.49 -16.41 4.03
C VAL A 188 -3.78 -17.73 3.80
N GLU A 189 -2.92 -17.77 2.79
CA GLU A 189 -2.00 -18.87 2.53
C GLU A 189 -0.55 -18.37 2.50
N LEU A 190 0.40 -19.26 2.79
CA LEU A 190 1.81 -18.97 2.58
C LEU A 190 2.10 -19.04 1.08
N SER A 191 2.69 -17.98 0.52
CA SER A 191 3.13 -18.01 -0.87
C SER A 191 4.18 -19.12 -1.03
N PRO A 192 4.10 -19.94 -2.09
CA PRO A 192 5.22 -20.77 -2.49
C PRO A 192 6.45 -19.87 -2.68
N GLN A 193 7.60 -20.27 -2.14
CA GLN A 193 8.86 -19.51 -2.06
C GLN A 193 9.46 -19.07 -3.41
N CYS A 194 8.74 -19.20 -4.53
CA CYS A 194 9.31 -19.14 -5.87
C CYS A 194 8.89 -17.92 -6.70
N VAL A 195 7.81 -17.22 -6.36
CA VAL A 195 7.21 -16.21 -7.26
C VAL A 195 7.85 -14.82 -7.11
N LEU A 196 8.31 -14.49 -5.90
CA LEU A 196 8.85 -13.17 -5.57
C LEU A 196 10.22 -13.24 -4.87
N SER A 197 10.88 -14.40 -4.85
CA SER A 197 12.17 -14.59 -4.14
C SER A 197 13.32 -13.73 -4.69
N SER A 198 13.21 -13.25 -5.93
CA SER A 198 14.15 -12.27 -6.50
C SER A 198 13.78 -10.81 -6.19
N VAL A 199 12.60 -10.54 -5.63
CA VAL A 199 12.11 -9.20 -5.32
C VAL A 199 12.25 -8.96 -3.82
N HIS A 200 13.29 -8.21 -3.42
CA HIS A 200 13.43 -7.80 -2.03
C HIS A 200 12.29 -6.84 -1.64
N LEU A 201 11.31 -7.35 -0.88
CA LEU A 201 10.22 -6.57 -0.26
C LEU A 201 10.73 -5.77 0.95
N SER A 202 11.80 -4.98 0.76
CA SER A 202 12.53 -4.27 1.83
C SER A 202 12.02 -2.85 2.08
N ASP A 203 12.27 -2.35 3.29
CA ASP A 203 11.92 -1.00 3.79
C ASP A 203 12.51 0.14 2.92
N ALA A 204 13.64 -0.09 2.24
CA ALA A 204 14.29 0.89 1.37
C ALA A 204 13.86 0.70 -0.10
N ARG A 205 12.98 1.58 -0.59
CA ARG A 205 12.49 1.55 -1.98
C ARG A 205 13.11 2.65 -2.83
N TRP A 206 13.70 2.24 -3.95
CA TRP A 206 14.21 3.14 -4.99
C TRP A 206 13.24 3.12 -6.16
N PHE A 207 12.80 4.29 -6.61
CA PHE A 207 12.00 4.43 -7.82
C PHE A 207 12.83 5.19 -8.86
N PHE A 208 13.07 4.56 -10.02
CA PHE A 208 13.77 5.17 -11.14
C PHE A 208 12.78 5.41 -12.28
N PRO A 209 12.08 6.55 -12.32
CA PRO A 209 11.31 6.90 -13.49
C PRO A 209 12.26 7.13 -14.68
N GLY A 210 12.15 6.29 -15.73
CA GLY A 210 12.82 6.51 -17.01
C GLY A 210 14.02 5.61 -17.34
N LEU A 211 14.00 4.33 -16.96
CA LEU A 211 14.79 3.34 -17.70
C LEU A 211 14.01 2.96 -18.97
N ASP A 212 14.20 3.76 -20.02
CA ASP A 212 14.02 3.24 -21.38
C ASP A 212 15.08 2.15 -21.55
N VAL A 213 14.65 0.88 -21.62
CA VAL A 213 15.48 -0.23 -22.11
C VAL A 213 15.17 -0.43 -23.58
#